data_AF-A0A935ZVK5-F1
#
_entry.id   AF-A0A935ZVK5-F1
#
_cell.length_a   1.000
_cell.length_b   1.000
_cell.length_c   1.000
_cell.angle_alpha   90.00
_cell.angle_beta   90.00
_cell.angle_gamma   90.00
#
_symmetry.space_group_name_H-M   'P 1'
#
loop_
_entity.id
_entity.type
_entity.pdbx_description
1 polymer ?
#
loop_
_entity_poly.entity_id
_entity_poly.type
_entity_poly.pdbx_seq_one_letter_code
_entity_poly.pdbx_strand_id
1 'polypeptide(L)'
;MNFINPIEILELENTDIAVIDNSIVKKAKRKLFADIDLSDNGHLDYKGLSLTKTDCEKVIDELENTNALEFYSHLVSNKLLNEFLVNGNERLFESFKQESIYKLPEFVKFISPYFSPKFDRAILKAFTDEDVERLRNILRTQVLISTADLNLAFKGLSIEIQNRLQKVDAITKDIKNEESDYSDEDIDEVIDLVKDLFPKELLNQLPPYFQSQINKIAASINFLQLAIWNEFGNSHVALNLLEHLLELNIESVSKPTFQKNYEIVKRKHIDQLEQEKFAPILKVWAETLLNLRTIHTKIEESKMKPKDALGTINSIPIEDLNKLESFADEIRISIAFMLRGISVSMWNVHHDIDTAIKTITKALSINLTSENKTKLNADFSKLKELKKERDEIGEPVSSAPSLSLINGCGTTIYGKTLYFVIIGIPILPIARYNCEETFNGYRFFGKLKLHTWQKVWKYGLIGYVSFLILKALIENN
;
A
#
# COMPACT_ATOMS: atom_id res chain seq x y z
N MET A 1 38.18 24.85 31.62
CA MET A 1 39.62 25.14 31.71
C MET A 1 40.12 25.47 30.32
N ASN A 2 40.92 26.51 30.18
CA ASN A 2 41.55 26.85 28.91
C ASN A 2 42.89 26.12 28.83
N PHE A 3 43.21 25.54 27.68
CA PHE A 3 44.52 24.99 27.45
C PHE A 3 45.51 26.12 27.19
N ILE A 4 46.66 26.05 27.83
CA ILE A 4 47.77 27.00 27.64
C ILE A 4 49.01 26.14 27.46
N ASN A 5 49.79 26.38 26.41
CA ASN A 5 51.05 25.68 26.23
C ASN A 5 52.16 26.48 26.93
N PRO A 6 52.71 26.00 28.05
CA PRO A 6 53.74 26.70 28.81
C PRO A 6 55.04 26.90 28.01
N ILE A 7 55.33 26.07 26.99
CA ILE A 7 56.52 26.24 26.14
C ILE A 7 56.38 27.46 25.21
N GLU A 8 55.18 27.72 24.67
CA GLU A 8 54.94 28.88 23.81
C GLU A 8 54.92 30.19 24.60
N ILE A 9 54.25 30.24 25.76
CA ILE A 9 54.23 31.47 26.58
C ILE A 9 55.61 31.79 27.18
N LEU A 10 56.51 30.81 27.28
CA LEU A 10 57.90 31.01 27.73
C LEU A 10 58.86 31.29 26.56
N GLU A 11 58.38 31.31 25.31
CA GLU A 11 59.18 31.48 24.09
C GLU A 11 60.33 30.45 23.98
N LEU A 12 60.04 29.19 24.34
CA LEU A 12 61.02 28.10 24.38
C LEU A 12 60.90 27.15 23.16
N GLU A 13 60.16 27.51 22.13
CA GLU A 13 59.82 26.62 21.01
C GLU A 13 61.04 26.11 20.23
N ASN A 14 62.11 26.91 20.19
CA ASN A 14 63.36 26.58 19.49
C ASN A 14 64.42 25.97 20.41
N THR A 15 64.08 25.69 21.67
CA THR A 15 65.00 25.11 22.65
C THR A 15 64.91 23.58 22.61
N ASP A 16 66.05 22.90 22.58
CA ASP A 16 66.09 21.44 22.68
C ASP A 16 65.53 20.98 24.04
N ILE A 17 64.57 20.04 24.01
CA ILE A 17 63.90 19.48 25.19
C ILE A 17 64.93 18.98 26.21
N ALA A 18 66.03 18.37 25.76
CA ALA A 18 67.07 17.83 26.64
C ALA A 18 67.78 18.92 27.47
N VAL A 19 67.68 20.18 27.04
CA VAL A 19 68.31 21.34 27.68
C VAL A 19 67.32 22.12 28.54
N ILE A 20 66.00 21.91 28.37
CA ILE A 20 64.97 22.60 29.17
C ILE A 20 65.00 22.04 30.61
N ASP A 21 65.77 22.72 31.46
CA ASP A 21 65.88 22.43 32.88
C ASP A 21 65.19 23.50 33.74
N ASN A 22 65.11 23.23 35.05
CA ASN A 22 64.52 24.16 36.02
C ASN A 22 65.19 25.55 36.03
N SER A 23 66.44 25.68 35.59
CA SER A 23 67.13 26.97 35.54
C SER A 23 66.64 27.82 34.37
N ILE A 24 66.46 27.20 33.20
CA ILE A 24 65.94 27.85 31.98
C ILE A 24 64.49 28.24 32.19
N VAL A 25 63.65 27.33 32.72
CA VAL A 25 62.24 27.62 33.01
C VAL A 25 62.12 28.80 33.99
N LYS A 26 62.92 28.84 35.06
CA LYS A 26 62.92 29.98 36.02
C LYS A 26 63.33 31.30 35.36
N LYS A 27 64.31 31.28 34.46
CA LYS A 27 64.76 32.47 33.73
C LYS A 27 63.67 32.99 32.80
N ALA A 28 63.06 32.10 32.02
CA ALA A 28 61.97 32.43 31.10
C ALA A 28 60.72 32.92 31.86
N LYS A 29 60.35 32.27 32.98
CA LYS A 29 59.24 32.69 33.86
C LYS A 29 59.42 34.12 34.37
N ARG A 30 60.64 34.51 34.79
CA ARG A 30 60.94 35.88 35.24
C ARG A 30 60.79 36.91 34.10
N LYS A 31 61.22 36.56 32.90
CA LYS A 31 61.07 37.42 31.71
C LYS A 31 59.57 37.63 31.41
N LEU A 32 58.82 36.54 31.26
CA LEU A 32 57.39 36.58 31.00
C LEU A 32 56.63 37.45 32.02
N PHE A 33 56.96 37.29 33.30
CA PHE A 33 56.30 38.05 34.37
C PHE A 33 56.66 39.52 34.36
N ALA A 34 57.89 39.88 34.01
CA ALA A 34 58.27 41.27 33.80
C ALA A 34 57.52 41.87 32.59
N ASP A 35 57.37 41.12 31.51
CA ASP A 35 56.64 41.56 30.31
C ASP A 35 55.15 41.79 30.61
N ILE A 36 54.53 40.93 31.44
CA ILE A 36 53.16 41.12 31.93
C ILE A 36 53.06 42.34 32.84
N ASP A 37 53.99 42.52 33.78
CA ASP A 37 53.98 43.66 34.71
C ASP A 37 54.21 45.00 33.97
N LEU A 38 54.85 44.97 32.79
CA LEU A 38 55.09 46.11 31.90
C LEU A 38 53.97 46.35 30.87
N SER A 39 53.01 45.44 30.72
CA SER A 39 51.92 45.59 29.74
C SER A 39 50.84 46.55 30.25
N ASP A 40 50.20 47.28 29.32
CA ASP A 40 49.23 48.33 29.66
C ASP A 40 48.00 47.82 30.46
N ASN A 41 47.66 46.54 30.28
CA ASN A 41 46.52 45.88 30.90
C ASN A 41 46.91 44.87 32.00
N GLY A 42 48.21 44.64 32.24
CA GLY A 42 48.68 43.65 33.21
C GLY A 42 48.38 42.19 32.83
N HIS A 43 48.14 41.92 31.54
CA HIS A 43 47.82 40.60 31.01
C HIS A 43 48.77 40.21 29.86
N LEU A 44 48.87 38.90 29.62
CA LEU A 44 49.49 38.34 28.42
C LEU A 44 48.41 37.98 27.41
N ASP A 45 48.50 38.50 26.18
CA ASP A 45 47.65 38.07 25.08
C ASP A 45 48.21 36.82 24.40
N TYR A 46 47.55 35.69 24.58
CA TYR A 46 47.96 34.40 24.04
C TYR A 46 46.85 33.78 23.21
N LYS A 47 47.00 33.81 21.87
CA LYS A 47 46.08 33.21 20.89
C LYS A 47 44.59 33.56 21.11
N GLY A 48 44.33 34.80 21.51
CA GLY A 48 42.98 35.33 21.80
C GLY A 48 42.52 35.16 23.26
N LEU A 49 43.37 34.62 24.14
CA LEU A 49 43.15 34.56 25.57
C LEU A 49 43.93 35.69 26.26
N SER A 50 43.29 36.38 27.19
CA SER A 50 43.94 37.31 28.10
C SER A 50 44.29 36.57 29.39
N LEU A 51 45.59 36.32 29.61
CA LEU A 51 46.08 35.48 30.70
C LEU A 51 46.61 36.33 31.85
N THR A 52 46.26 35.95 33.08
CA THR A 52 46.87 36.53 34.28
C THR A 52 48.20 35.85 34.60
N LYS A 53 49.03 36.52 35.41
CA LYS A 53 50.25 35.94 35.99
C LYS A 53 49.98 34.60 36.69
N THR A 54 48.86 34.50 37.41
CA THR A 54 48.44 33.27 38.10
C THR A 54 48.07 32.14 37.13
N ASP A 55 47.45 32.45 35.99
CA ASP A 55 47.14 31.45 34.97
C ASP A 55 48.42 30.88 34.36
N CYS A 56 49.37 31.76 34.02
CA CYS A 56 50.69 31.36 33.51
C CYS A 56 51.46 30.54 34.54
N GLU A 57 51.46 30.95 35.82
CA GLU A 57 52.17 30.23 36.88
C GLU A 57 51.71 28.77 37.01
N LYS A 58 50.39 28.55 37.06
CA LYS A 58 49.82 27.21 37.22
C LYS A 58 50.28 26.23 36.14
N VAL A 59 50.30 26.67 34.88
CA VAL A 59 50.70 25.79 33.75
C VAL A 59 52.21 25.65 33.62
N ILE A 60 52.99 26.64 34.07
CA ILE A 60 54.45 26.55 34.08
C ILE A 60 54.91 25.52 35.12
N ASP A 61 54.25 25.46 36.28
CA ASP A 61 54.60 24.50 37.33
C ASP A 61 54.35 23.04 36.88
N GLU A 62 53.50 22.80 35.87
CA GLU A 62 53.31 21.47 35.27
C GLU A 62 54.55 20.98 34.50
N LEU A 63 55.44 21.87 34.06
CA LEU A 63 56.68 21.50 33.35
C LEU A 63 57.71 20.79 34.24
N GLU A 64 57.52 20.78 35.56
CA GLU A 64 58.33 19.97 36.47
C GLU A 64 58.14 18.46 36.22
N ASN A 65 57.04 18.06 35.57
CA ASN A 65 56.79 16.69 35.14
C ASN A 65 57.37 16.41 33.75
N THR A 66 58.32 15.48 33.66
CA THR A 66 59.02 15.11 32.41
C THR A 66 58.06 14.70 31.29
N ASN A 67 56.99 13.96 31.59
CA ASN A 67 56.03 13.53 30.57
C ASN A 67 55.21 14.72 30.04
N ALA A 68 54.85 15.66 30.92
CA ALA A 68 54.12 16.86 30.51
C ALA A 68 54.99 17.74 29.61
N LEU A 69 56.28 17.90 29.93
CA LEU A 69 57.24 18.63 29.11
C LEU A 69 57.33 18.06 27.68
N GLU A 70 57.46 16.74 27.54
CA GLU A 70 57.50 16.07 26.23
C GLU A 70 56.20 16.28 25.44
N PHE A 71 55.04 16.17 26.10
CA PHE A 71 53.74 16.37 25.45
C PHE A 71 53.53 17.81 25.00
N TYR A 72 53.87 18.78 25.85
CA TYR A 72 53.80 20.19 25.48
C TYR A 72 54.72 20.51 24.29
N SER A 73 55.92 19.93 24.26
CA SER A 73 56.87 20.14 23.16
C SER A 73 56.39 19.54 21.84
N HIS A 74 55.80 18.33 21.90
CA HIS A 74 55.14 17.73 20.74
C HIS A 74 54.01 18.63 20.20
N LEU A 75 53.19 19.19 21.08
CA LEU A 75 52.10 20.09 20.70
C LEU A 75 52.61 21.38 20.04
N VAL A 76 53.75 21.93 20.45
CA VAL A 76 54.37 23.08 19.75
C VAL A 76 54.67 22.73 18.29
N SER A 77 55.17 21.51 18.05
CA SER A 77 55.46 21.01 16.70
C SER A 77 54.17 20.75 15.89
N ASN A 78 53.08 20.35 16.54
CA ASN A 78 51.77 20.19 15.92
C ASN A 78 50.86 21.42 16.14
N LYS A 79 51.10 22.46 15.31
CA LYS A 79 50.39 23.74 15.39
C LYS A 79 48.86 23.60 15.35
N LEU A 80 48.32 22.73 14.48
CA LEU A 80 46.88 22.58 14.31
C LEU A 80 46.21 22.01 15.56
N LEU A 81 46.79 20.97 16.15
CA LEU A 81 46.25 20.38 17.38
C LEU A 81 46.38 21.37 18.54
N ASN A 82 47.53 22.03 18.68
CA ASN A 82 47.73 23.01 19.73
C ASN A 82 46.75 24.20 19.63
N GLU A 83 46.58 24.79 18.44
CA GLU A 83 45.59 25.85 18.22
C GLU A 83 44.16 25.36 18.55
N PHE A 84 43.78 24.16 18.12
CA PHE A 84 42.49 23.58 18.48
C PHE A 84 42.33 23.47 20.00
N LEU A 85 43.33 22.94 20.72
CA LEU A 85 43.31 22.83 22.17
C LEU A 85 43.20 24.18 22.87
N VAL A 86 43.74 25.27 22.31
CA VAL A 86 43.67 26.63 22.86
C VAL A 86 42.34 27.33 22.56
N ASN A 87 41.94 27.43 21.28
CA ASN A 87 40.78 28.25 20.88
C ASN A 87 39.70 27.48 20.07
N GLY A 88 39.97 26.24 19.66
CA GLY A 88 39.01 25.42 18.91
C GLY A 88 39.09 25.62 17.40
N ASN A 89 40.23 26.07 16.86
CA ASN A 89 40.45 26.19 15.42
C ASN A 89 40.21 24.87 14.67
N GLU A 90 39.08 24.81 13.95
CA GLU A 90 38.57 23.59 13.30
C GLU A 90 39.39 23.14 12.07
N ARG A 91 40.39 23.91 11.63
CA ARG A 91 41.32 23.51 10.55
C ARG A 91 42.02 22.17 10.83
N LEU A 92 42.09 21.76 12.10
CA LEU A 92 42.55 20.44 12.50
C LEU A 92 41.78 19.32 11.77
N PHE A 93 40.46 19.47 11.58
CA PHE A 93 39.61 18.43 10.99
C PHE A 93 39.85 18.24 9.49
N GLU A 94 40.23 19.30 8.78
CA GLU A 94 40.46 19.28 7.32
C GLU A 94 41.73 18.51 6.94
N SER A 95 42.73 18.49 7.81
CA SER A 95 44.07 17.98 7.51
C SER A 95 44.63 17.04 8.58
N PHE A 96 43.74 16.36 9.31
CA PHE A 96 44.13 15.45 10.39
C PHE A 96 45.04 14.31 9.89
N LYS A 97 46.24 14.24 10.44
CA LYS A 97 47.24 13.19 10.17
C LYS A 97 47.37 12.28 11.39
N GLN A 98 47.38 10.97 11.18
CA GLN A 98 47.61 10.02 12.26
C GLN A 98 49.08 10.06 12.70
N GLU A 99 49.33 10.28 13.98
CA GLU A 99 50.66 10.23 14.58
C GLU A 99 50.78 9.10 15.61
N SER A 100 52.00 8.59 15.79
CA SER A 100 52.26 7.48 16.73
C SER A 100 51.91 7.86 18.17
N ILE A 101 52.09 9.13 18.56
CA ILE A 101 51.80 9.62 19.91
C ILE A 101 50.31 9.53 20.28
N TYR A 102 49.41 9.56 19.30
CA TYR A 102 47.97 9.42 19.55
C TYR A 102 47.57 8.01 20.00
N LYS A 103 48.48 7.05 19.88
CA LYS A 103 48.28 5.70 20.43
C LYS A 103 48.66 5.61 21.91
N LEU A 104 49.35 6.62 22.45
CA LEU A 104 49.79 6.65 23.84
C LEU A 104 48.62 7.10 24.73
N PRO A 105 48.09 6.22 25.61
CA PRO A 105 46.94 6.56 26.45
C PRO A 105 47.18 7.76 27.35
N GLU A 106 48.41 7.96 27.82
CA GLU A 106 48.83 9.07 28.68
C GLU A 106 48.72 10.41 27.95
N PHE A 107 49.12 10.47 26.68
CA PHE A 107 49.00 11.68 25.86
C PHE A 107 47.53 12.00 25.58
N VAL A 108 46.74 10.99 25.19
CA VAL A 108 45.30 11.17 24.95
C VAL A 108 44.60 11.66 26.21
N LYS A 109 44.90 11.04 27.37
CA LYS A 109 44.35 11.47 28.67
C LYS A 109 44.76 12.90 29.03
N PHE A 110 45.96 13.32 28.64
CA PHE A 110 46.45 14.67 28.87
C PHE A 110 45.69 15.74 28.05
N ILE A 111 45.48 15.51 26.75
CA ILE A 111 44.81 16.50 25.88
C ILE A 111 43.27 16.46 25.96
N SER A 112 42.70 15.30 26.29
CA SER A 112 41.27 15.01 26.15
C SER A 112 40.35 15.97 26.92
N PRO A 113 40.66 16.42 28.16
CA PRO A 113 39.82 17.38 28.89
C PRO A 113 39.66 18.74 28.18
N TYR A 114 40.64 19.12 27.36
CA TYR A 114 40.63 20.37 26.60
C TYR A 114 40.09 20.19 25.18
N PHE A 115 40.34 19.01 24.59
CA PHE A 115 39.86 18.64 23.26
C PHE A 115 38.33 18.42 23.24
N SER A 116 37.83 17.65 24.22
CA SER A 116 36.47 17.13 24.25
C SER A 116 35.36 18.21 24.23
N PRO A 117 35.42 19.31 25.02
CA PRO A 117 34.37 20.35 24.97
C PRO A 117 34.27 21.06 23.62
N LYS A 118 35.38 21.14 22.89
CA LYS A 118 35.44 21.84 21.59
C LYS A 118 35.03 20.92 20.46
N PHE A 119 35.44 19.66 20.56
CA PHE A 119 34.94 18.59 19.72
C PHE A 119 33.42 18.49 19.82
N ASP A 120 32.85 18.51 21.03
CA ASP A 120 31.39 18.47 21.26
C ASP A 120 30.65 19.59 20.51
N ARG A 121 31.18 20.83 20.59
CA ARG A 121 30.60 21.98 19.88
C ARG A 121 30.69 21.80 18.37
N ALA A 122 31.84 21.37 17.87
CA ALA A 122 32.06 21.19 16.44
C ALA A 122 31.17 20.08 15.85
N ILE A 123 31.08 18.95 16.54
CA ILE A 123 30.28 17.81 16.07
C ILE A 123 28.79 18.10 16.15
N LEU A 124 28.33 18.76 17.23
CA LEU A 124 26.94 19.21 17.33
C LEU A 124 26.60 20.15 16.18
N LYS A 125 27.46 21.14 15.90
CA LYS A 125 27.24 22.08 14.80
C LYS A 125 27.18 21.38 13.44
N ALA A 126 28.10 20.47 13.16
CA ALA A 126 28.09 19.72 11.91
C ALA A 126 26.81 18.87 11.76
N PHE A 127 26.31 18.31 12.87
CA PHE A 127 25.07 17.55 12.87
C PHE A 127 23.83 18.45 12.67
N THR A 128 23.78 19.63 13.29
CA THR A 128 22.66 20.56 13.14
C THR A 128 22.63 21.24 11.77
N ASP A 129 23.79 21.49 11.19
CA ASP A 129 23.93 22.09 9.86
C ASP A 129 23.79 21.04 8.73
N GLU A 130 23.54 19.78 9.08
CA GLU A 130 23.43 18.63 8.18
C GLU A 130 24.67 18.42 7.26
N ASP A 131 25.84 18.85 7.73
CA ASP A 131 27.09 18.76 7.00
C ASP A 131 27.74 17.37 7.20
N VAL A 132 27.34 16.44 6.32
CA VAL A 132 27.76 15.04 6.29
C VAL A 132 29.28 14.88 6.18
N GLU A 133 29.95 15.74 5.41
CA GLU A 133 31.40 15.66 5.17
C GLU A 133 32.16 16.16 6.39
N ARG A 134 31.77 17.31 6.93
CA ARG A 134 32.36 17.87 8.13
C ARG A 134 32.17 16.96 9.34
N LEU A 135 30.98 16.37 9.52
CA LEU A 135 30.71 15.40 10.56
C LEU A 135 31.71 14.23 10.50
N ARG A 136 31.92 13.69 9.30
CA ARG A 136 32.90 12.61 9.06
C ARG A 136 34.32 13.01 9.44
N ASN A 137 34.74 14.20 9.01
CA ASN A 137 36.09 14.71 9.28
C ASN A 137 36.34 14.92 10.77
N ILE A 138 35.34 15.43 11.51
CA ILE A 138 35.39 15.57 12.96
C ILE A 138 35.48 14.17 13.61
N LEU A 139 34.62 13.22 13.24
CA LEU A 139 34.61 11.88 13.83
C LEU A 139 35.93 11.12 13.66
N ARG A 140 36.71 11.40 12.61
CA ARG A 140 38.05 10.81 12.43
C ARG A 140 39.03 11.21 13.53
N THR A 141 38.84 12.36 14.18
CA THR A 141 39.69 12.83 15.27
C THR A 141 39.27 12.30 16.64
N GLN A 142 38.23 11.45 16.72
CA GLN A 142 37.74 10.90 17.99
C GLN A 142 38.80 10.09 18.76
N VAL A 143 39.85 9.62 18.06
CA VAL A 143 40.99 8.91 18.66
C VAL A 143 41.76 9.75 19.69
N LEU A 144 41.56 11.07 19.69
CA LEU A 144 42.15 12.02 20.64
C LEU A 144 41.32 12.19 21.93
N ILE A 145 40.22 11.44 22.07
CA ILE A 145 39.32 11.50 23.22
C ILE A 145 39.56 10.28 24.11
N SER A 146 39.75 10.53 25.41
CA SER A 146 39.87 9.48 26.40
C SER A 146 38.50 8.85 26.67
N THR A 147 38.47 7.57 27.04
CA THR A 147 37.22 6.87 27.38
C THR A 147 36.46 7.55 28.54
N ALA A 148 37.18 8.18 29.47
CA ALA A 148 36.59 8.91 30.59
C ALA A 148 35.86 10.19 30.16
N ASP A 149 36.25 10.79 29.03
CA ASP A 149 35.71 12.06 28.56
C ASP A 149 34.71 11.91 27.40
N LEU A 150 34.36 10.68 26.99
CA LEU A 150 33.38 10.45 25.93
C LEU A 150 32.04 11.16 26.19
N ASN A 151 31.55 11.08 27.43
CA ASN A 151 30.31 11.76 27.82
C ASN A 151 30.40 13.28 27.72
N LEU A 152 31.60 13.85 27.85
CA LEU A 152 31.84 15.27 27.73
C LEU A 152 32.03 15.69 26.26
N ALA A 153 32.63 14.82 25.44
CA ALA A 153 32.84 15.04 24.01
C ALA A 153 31.57 14.89 23.15
N PHE A 154 30.58 14.14 23.62
CA PHE A 154 29.34 13.87 22.88
C PHE A 154 28.09 14.42 23.56
N LYS A 155 28.24 15.20 24.64
CA LYS A 155 27.13 15.68 25.47
C LYS A 155 26.07 16.42 24.66
N GLY A 156 26.48 17.42 23.87
CA GLY A 156 25.60 18.28 23.10
C GLY A 156 24.84 17.49 22.04
N LEU A 157 25.56 16.64 21.29
CA LEU A 157 24.94 15.79 20.27
C LEU A 157 23.96 14.78 20.89
N SER A 158 24.30 14.14 22.01
CA SER A 158 23.39 13.22 22.70
C SER A 158 22.12 13.92 23.20
N ILE A 159 22.23 15.15 23.71
CA ILE A 159 21.08 15.97 24.12
C ILE A 159 20.22 16.33 22.91
N GLU A 160 20.83 16.75 21.81
CA GLU A 160 20.11 17.12 20.59
C GLU A 160 19.30 15.94 20.03
N ILE A 161 19.92 14.76 19.91
CA ILE A 161 19.22 13.53 19.49
C ILE A 161 18.05 13.21 20.43
N GLN A 162 18.26 13.37 21.75
CA GLN A 162 17.21 13.11 22.73
C GLN A 162 16.04 14.11 22.60
N ASN A 163 16.31 15.38 22.29
CA ASN A 163 15.28 16.37 22.04
C ASN A 163 14.47 16.04 20.78
N ARG A 164 15.14 15.63 19.69
CA ARG A 164 14.45 15.18 18.46
C ARG A 164 13.57 13.96 18.72
N LEU A 165 14.04 13.02 19.53
CA LEU A 165 13.27 11.84 19.95
C LEU A 165 12.02 12.22 20.74
N GLN A 166 12.11 13.17 21.66
CA GLN A 166 10.96 13.66 22.42
C GLN A 166 9.87 14.26 21.52
N LYS A 167 10.24 14.90 20.40
CA LYS A 167 9.26 15.41 19.43
C LYS A 167 8.45 14.28 18.79
N VAL A 168 9.11 13.20 18.35
CA VAL A 168 8.44 12.04 17.75
C VAL A 168 7.59 11.28 18.77
N ASP A 169 8.08 11.13 20.00
CA ASP A 169 7.33 10.51 21.09
C ASP A 169 6.08 11.34 21.46
N ALA A 170 6.17 12.67 21.42
CA ALA A 170 5.02 13.56 21.65
C ALA A 170 3.96 13.37 20.56
N ILE A 171 4.34 13.45 19.28
CA ILE A 171 3.43 13.20 18.15
C ILE A 171 2.77 11.82 18.27
N THR A 172 3.55 10.79 18.60
CA THR A 172 3.03 9.43 18.78
C THR A 172 1.97 9.37 19.87
N LYS A 173 2.18 10.11 20.98
CA LYS A 173 1.24 10.16 22.10
C LYS A 173 -0.03 10.92 21.71
N ASP A 174 0.12 12.06 21.05
CA ASP A 174 -1.00 12.91 20.66
C ASP A 174 -1.91 12.18 19.66
N ILE A 175 -1.33 11.43 18.71
CA ILE A 175 -2.09 10.57 17.79
C ILE A 175 -2.87 9.51 18.56
N LYS A 176 -2.21 8.76 19.46
CA LYS A 176 -2.87 7.71 20.27
C LYS A 176 -3.98 8.22 21.18
N ASN A 177 -3.93 9.49 21.55
CA ASN A 177 -4.90 10.13 22.41
C ASN A 177 -6.03 10.82 21.62
N GLU A 178 -6.01 10.77 20.29
CA GLU A 178 -6.90 11.56 19.41
C GLU A 178 -6.80 13.08 19.68
N GLU A 179 -5.64 13.54 20.15
CA GLU A 179 -5.31 14.95 20.46
C GLU A 179 -4.42 15.59 19.38
N SER A 180 -4.08 14.83 18.33
CA SER A 180 -3.19 15.27 17.26
C SER A 180 -3.84 16.28 16.33
N ASP A 181 -3.05 17.26 15.88
CA ASP A 181 -3.45 18.19 14.82
C ASP A 181 -3.45 17.55 13.43
N TYR A 182 -2.84 16.36 13.25
CA TYR A 182 -2.83 15.64 11.98
C TYR A 182 -4.18 14.97 11.69
N SER A 183 -4.53 14.96 10.41
CA SER A 183 -5.72 14.36 9.81
C SER A 183 -5.35 13.35 8.72
N ASP A 184 -6.33 12.69 8.12
CA ASP A 184 -6.11 11.80 6.97
C ASP A 184 -5.48 12.52 5.76
N GLU A 185 -5.63 13.84 5.63
CA GLU A 185 -5.17 14.61 4.47
C GLU A 185 -3.69 15.03 4.54
N ASP A 186 -3.14 15.17 5.75
CA ASP A 186 -1.80 15.73 6.02
C ASP A 186 -0.89 14.78 6.83
N ILE A 187 -1.36 13.60 7.22
CA ILE A 187 -0.53 12.61 7.94
C ILE A 187 0.71 12.17 7.16
N ASP A 188 0.71 12.31 5.83
CA ASP A 188 1.87 12.03 4.98
C ASP A 188 3.07 12.95 5.29
N GLU A 189 2.84 14.17 5.79
CA GLU A 189 3.90 15.12 6.18
C GLU A 189 4.81 14.59 7.29
N VAL A 190 4.30 13.65 8.10
CA VAL A 190 5.06 13.00 9.17
C VAL A 190 6.27 12.24 8.62
N ILE A 191 6.20 11.74 7.37
CA ILE A 191 7.31 11.04 6.73
C ILE A 191 8.52 11.97 6.62
N ASP A 192 8.30 13.17 6.08
CA ASP A 192 9.37 14.15 5.84
C ASP A 192 9.90 14.69 7.17
N LEU A 193 9.00 14.98 8.13
CA LEU A 193 9.40 15.37 9.49
C LEU A 193 10.33 14.34 10.15
N VAL A 194 10.02 13.04 10.05
CA VAL A 194 10.85 11.98 10.63
C VAL A 194 12.21 11.89 9.93
N LYS A 195 12.25 12.06 8.61
CA LYS A 195 13.50 12.07 7.83
C LYS A 195 14.39 13.26 8.19
N ASP A 196 13.81 14.45 8.36
CA ASP A 196 14.52 15.67 8.75
C ASP A 196 15.04 15.58 10.19
N LEU A 197 14.25 15.01 11.11
CA LEU A 197 14.70 14.79 12.48
C LEU A 197 15.80 13.73 12.55
N PHE A 198 15.72 12.69 11.72
CA PHE A 198 16.62 11.54 11.76
C PHE A 198 17.24 11.20 10.41
N PRO A 199 18.10 12.07 9.85
CA PRO A 199 18.75 11.83 8.58
C PRO A 199 19.73 10.66 8.69
N LYS A 200 19.52 9.62 7.86
CA LYS A 200 20.29 8.38 7.91
C LYS A 200 21.77 8.62 7.59
N GLU A 201 22.07 9.58 6.72
CA GLU A 201 23.43 9.93 6.27
C GLU A 201 24.30 10.46 7.42
N LEU A 202 23.68 11.10 8.42
CA LEU A 202 24.34 11.57 9.63
C LEU A 202 24.37 10.47 10.70
N LEU A 203 23.21 9.87 11.01
CA LEU A 203 23.09 8.88 12.09
C LEU A 203 23.94 7.64 11.86
N ASN A 204 24.03 7.16 10.61
CA ASN A 204 24.81 5.96 10.28
C ASN A 204 26.33 6.17 10.36
N GLN A 205 26.80 7.42 10.49
CA GLN A 205 28.22 7.72 10.71
C GLN A 205 28.60 7.76 12.19
N LEU A 206 27.62 7.83 13.09
CA LEU A 206 27.89 7.96 14.51
C LEU A 206 28.59 6.71 15.06
N PRO A 207 29.51 6.88 16.03
CA PRO A 207 30.27 5.78 16.61
C PRO A 207 29.36 4.86 17.45
N PRO A 208 29.83 3.63 17.79
CA PRO A 208 29.07 2.67 18.59
C PRO A 208 28.54 3.21 19.93
N TYR A 209 29.16 4.25 20.48
CA TYR A 209 28.67 5.00 21.63
C TYR A 209 27.19 5.42 21.50
N PHE A 210 26.74 5.77 20.29
CA PHE A 210 25.37 6.20 20.02
C PHE A 210 24.38 5.06 19.77
N GLN A 211 24.80 3.79 19.79
CA GLN A 211 23.89 2.70 19.43
C GLN A 211 22.66 2.60 20.32
N SER A 212 22.79 2.92 21.61
CA SER A 212 21.62 3.01 22.49
C SER A 212 20.60 4.05 22.01
N GLN A 213 21.06 5.20 21.52
CA GLN A 213 20.19 6.25 21.00
C GLN A 213 19.60 5.87 19.63
N ILE A 214 20.40 5.31 18.71
CA ILE A 214 19.93 4.82 17.41
C ILE A 214 18.82 3.77 17.59
N ASN A 215 19.01 2.84 18.54
CA ASN A 215 18.01 1.83 18.87
C ASN A 215 16.72 2.45 19.43
N LYS A 216 16.82 3.52 20.22
CA LYS A 216 15.64 4.26 20.71
C LYS A 216 14.93 5.03 19.61
N ILE A 217 15.66 5.64 18.66
CA ILE A 217 15.09 6.28 17.47
C ILE A 217 14.27 5.27 16.68
N ALA A 218 14.85 4.11 16.36
CA ALA A 218 14.16 3.05 15.63
C ALA A 218 12.89 2.56 16.36
N ALA A 219 12.96 2.40 17.68
CA ALA A 219 11.80 2.04 18.48
C ALA A 219 10.71 3.13 18.46
N SER A 220 11.09 4.40 18.59
CA SER A 220 10.18 5.56 18.53
C SER A 220 9.47 5.64 17.18
N ILE A 221 10.21 5.53 16.06
CA ILE A 221 9.63 5.49 14.70
C ILE A 221 8.68 4.27 14.55
N ASN A 222 9.06 3.11 15.07
CA ASN A 222 8.18 1.94 15.05
C ASN A 222 6.92 2.12 15.92
N PHE A 223 6.96 2.88 17.01
CA PHE A 223 5.75 3.18 17.79
C PHE A 223 4.87 4.21 17.10
N LEU A 224 5.47 5.19 16.44
CA LEU A 224 4.76 6.19 15.64
C LEU A 224 3.99 5.53 14.48
N GLN A 225 4.66 4.68 13.68
CA GLN A 225 3.97 4.01 12.56
C GLN A 225 2.80 3.15 13.04
N LEU A 226 2.91 2.50 14.21
CA LEU A 226 1.80 1.73 14.78
C LEU A 226 0.64 2.63 15.20
N ALA A 227 0.93 3.79 15.78
CA ALA A 227 -0.10 4.77 16.12
C ALA A 227 -0.82 5.24 14.86
N ILE A 228 -0.07 5.62 13.83
CA ILE A 228 -0.62 6.09 12.55
C ILE A 228 -1.47 4.99 11.88
N TRP A 229 -0.96 3.76 11.84
CA TRP A 229 -1.69 2.63 11.30
C TRP A 229 -3.02 2.40 12.04
N ASN A 230 -3.02 2.49 13.37
CA ASN A 230 -4.19 2.19 14.18
C ASN A 230 -5.26 3.27 14.08
N GLU A 231 -4.87 4.55 14.09
CA GLU A 231 -5.81 5.67 14.10
C GLU A 231 -6.29 6.04 12.70
N PHE A 232 -5.39 6.16 11.71
CA PHE A 232 -5.72 6.62 10.36
C PHE A 232 -5.89 5.48 9.35
N GLY A 233 -5.45 4.26 9.68
CA GLY A 233 -5.44 3.14 8.72
C GLY A 233 -4.51 3.36 7.51
N ASN A 234 -3.68 4.40 7.54
CA ASN A 234 -2.80 4.79 6.44
C ASN A 234 -1.57 3.86 6.37
N SER A 235 -1.65 2.90 5.45
CA SER A 235 -0.60 1.92 5.21
C SER A 235 0.63 2.48 4.53
N HIS A 236 0.47 3.55 3.75
CA HIS A 236 1.55 4.19 3.02
C HIS A 236 2.54 4.86 3.97
N VAL A 237 2.05 5.68 4.91
CA VAL A 237 2.90 6.34 5.92
C VAL A 237 3.58 5.31 6.80
N ALA A 238 2.83 4.34 7.30
CA ALA A 238 3.39 3.29 8.14
C ALA A 238 4.52 2.52 7.43
N LEU A 239 4.35 2.23 6.14
CA LEU A 239 5.36 1.56 5.34
C LEU A 239 6.62 2.42 5.16
N ASN A 240 6.49 3.69 4.78
CA ASN A 240 7.61 4.60 4.57
C ASN A 240 8.43 4.82 5.86
N LEU A 241 7.76 4.94 7.01
CA LEU A 241 8.43 5.05 8.31
C LEU A 241 9.22 3.77 8.65
N LEU A 242 8.66 2.60 8.35
CA LEU A 242 9.34 1.31 8.49
C LEU A 242 10.52 1.15 7.53
N GLU A 243 10.44 1.69 6.31
CA GLU A 243 11.57 1.70 5.37
C GLU A 243 12.70 2.57 5.93
N HIS A 244 12.40 3.81 6.29
CA HIS A 244 13.39 4.75 6.83
C HIS A 244 14.11 4.19 8.07
N LEU A 245 13.36 3.61 9.03
CA LEU A 245 14.00 3.06 10.23
C LEU A 245 14.90 1.87 9.89
N LEU A 246 14.57 1.04 8.89
CA LEU A 246 15.39 -0.11 8.52
C LEU A 246 16.66 0.27 7.76
N GLU A 247 16.75 1.48 7.22
CA GLU A 247 17.97 2.05 6.66
C GLU A 247 18.96 2.54 7.73
N LEU A 248 18.53 2.66 8.99
CA LEU A 248 19.41 3.00 10.10
C LEU A 248 20.30 1.79 10.48
N ASN A 249 21.52 2.08 10.95
CA ASN A 249 22.50 1.11 11.45
C ASN A 249 22.11 0.54 12.82
N ILE A 250 20.95 -0.11 12.88
CA ILE A 250 20.38 -0.69 14.10
C ILE A 250 21.15 -1.96 14.51
N GLU A 251 21.67 -1.95 15.73
CA GLU A 251 22.28 -3.08 16.43
C GLU A 251 21.42 -3.44 17.66
N SER A 252 20.18 -3.87 17.43
CA SER A 252 19.23 -4.25 18.47
C SER A 252 18.63 -5.62 18.21
N VAL A 253 18.34 -6.34 19.30
CA VAL A 253 17.54 -7.57 19.30
C VAL A 253 16.12 -7.35 18.76
N SER A 254 15.64 -6.11 18.72
CA SER A 254 14.34 -5.73 18.16
C SER A 254 14.32 -5.61 16.64
N LYS A 255 15.49 -5.59 15.97
CA LYS A 255 15.58 -5.45 14.50
C LYS A 255 14.75 -6.49 13.73
N PRO A 256 14.76 -7.80 14.09
CA PRO A 256 13.89 -8.79 13.45
C PRO A 256 12.40 -8.47 13.60
N THR A 257 11.98 -7.88 14.72
CA THR A 257 10.59 -7.45 14.93
C THR A 257 10.23 -6.33 13.97
N PHE A 258 11.12 -5.35 13.77
CA PHE A 258 10.88 -4.27 12.81
C PHE A 258 10.77 -4.78 11.37
N GLN A 259 11.64 -5.71 10.97
CA GLN A 259 11.56 -6.38 9.66
C GLN A 259 10.25 -7.14 9.49
N LYS A 260 9.81 -7.86 10.52
CA LYS A 260 8.51 -8.55 10.50
C LYS A 260 7.35 -7.57 10.34
N ASN A 261 7.38 -6.43 11.04
CA ASN A 261 6.37 -5.39 10.93
C ASN A 261 6.35 -4.81 9.50
N TYR A 262 7.52 -4.54 8.92
CA TYR A 262 7.65 -4.08 7.53
C TYR A 262 6.96 -5.04 6.56
N GLU A 263 7.26 -6.34 6.63
CA GLU A 263 6.64 -7.34 5.74
C GLU A 263 5.12 -7.43 5.91
N ILE A 264 4.61 -7.28 7.13
CA ILE A 264 3.16 -7.28 7.40
C ILE A 264 2.49 -6.05 6.78
N VAL A 265 3.03 -4.87 7.04
CA VAL A 265 2.49 -3.59 6.56
C VAL A 265 2.57 -3.53 5.04
N LYS A 266 3.69 -3.95 4.45
CA LYS A 266 3.90 -4.03 2.99
C LYS A 266 2.84 -4.89 2.32
N ARG A 267 2.56 -6.07 2.85
CA ARG A 267 1.52 -6.95 2.31
C ARG A 267 0.16 -6.28 2.35
N LYS A 268 -0.21 -5.71 3.50
CA LYS A 268 -1.51 -5.02 3.64
C LYS A 268 -1.63 -3.79 2.74
N HIS A 269 -0.55 -3.04 2.53
CA HIS A 269 -0.52 -1.90 1.61
C HIS A 269 -0.80 -2.36 0.17
N ILE A 270 -0.15 -3.45 -0.27
CA ILE A 270 -0.43 -4.06 -1.58
C ILE A 270 -1.88 -4.51 -1.69
N ASP A 271 -2.40 -5.20 -0.67
CA ASP A 271 -3.80 -5.65 -0.65
C ASP A 271 -4.78 -4.47 -0.74
N GLN A 272 -4.50 -3.34 -0.08
CA GLN A 272 -5.32 -2.12 -0.16
C GLN A 272 -5.27 -1.49 -1.56
N LEU A 273 -4.08 -1.36 -2.16
CA LEU A 273 -3.93 -0.86 -3.53
C LEU A 273 -4.69 -1.73 -4.54
N GLU A 274 -4.67 -3.05 -4.37
CA GLU A 274 -5.46 -3.97 -5.18
C GLU A 274 -6.97 -3.74 -4.97
N GLN A 275 -7.43 -3.63 -3.72
CA GLN A 275 -8.83 -3.36 -3.41
C GLN A 275 -9.31 -2.05 -4.04
N GLU A 276 -8.54 -0.96 -3.92
CA GLU A 276 -8.86 0.33 -4.52
C GLU A 276 -8.90 0.26 -6.05
N LYS A 277 -7.91 -0.41 -6.66
CA LYS A 277 -7.84 -0.63 -8.11
C LYS A 277 -9.06 -1.39 -8.62
N PHE A 278 -9.54 -2.37 -7.87
CA PHE A 278 -10.68 -3.20 -8.27
C PHE A 278 -12.04 -2.67 -7.78
N ALA A 279 -12.09 -1.70 -6.86
CA ALA A 279 -13.34 -1.17 -6.29
C ALA A 279 -14.34 -0.66 -7.35
N PRO A 280 -13.94 0.10 -8.40
CA PRO A 280 -14.87 0.51 -9.45
C PRO A 280 -15.47 -0.68 -10.21
N ILE A 281 -14.64 -1.71 -10.46
CA ILE A 281 -15.07 -2.93 -11.16
C ILE A 281 -16.06 -3.70 -10.29
N LEU A 282 -15.75 -3.88 -9.01
CA LEU A 282 -16.64 -4.53 -8.04
C LEU A 282 -18.00 -3.83 -7.96
N LYS A 283 -18.01 -2.50 -7.94
CA LYS A 283 -19.24 -1.70 -7.92
C LYS A 283 -20.13 -1.98 -9.14
N VAL A 284 -19.56 -1.97 -10.35
CA VAL A 284 -20.30 -2.26 -11.60
C VAL A 284 -20.97 -3.63 -11.55
N TRP A 285 -20.25 -4.66 -11.08
CA TRP A 285 -20.79 -6.02 -11.03
C TRP A 285 -21.76 -6.24 -9.87
N ALA A 286 -21.59 -5.56 -8.75
CA ALA A 286 -22.56 -5.54 -7.66
C ALA A 286 -23.89 -4.92 -8.10
N GLU A 287 -23.84 -3.78 -8.80
CA GLU A 287 -25.03 -3.14 -9.39
C GLU A 287 -25.71 -4.05 -10.42
N THR A 288 -24.93 -4.74 -11.26
CA THR A 288 -25.45 -5.73 -12.20
C THR A 288 -26.16 -6.88 -11.50
N LEU A 289 -25.59 -7.41 -10.41
CA LEU A 289 -26.19 -8.49 -9.62
C LEU A 289 -27.49 -8.04 -8.93
N LEU A 290 -27.55 -6.81 -8.40
CA LEU A 290 -28.75 -6.23 -7.82
C LEU A 290 -29.87 -6.04 -8.85
N ASN A 291 -29.51 -5.59 -10.06
CA ASN A 291 -30.46 -5.47 -11.17
C ASN A 291 -31.02 -6.84 -11.57
N LEU A 292 -30.16 -7.87 -11.69
CA LEU A 292 -30.58 -9.24 -11.95
C LEU A 292 -31.50 -9.79 -10.84
N ARG A 293 -31.16 -9.56 -9.57
CA ARG A 293 -32.01 -9.96 -8.43
C ARG A 293 -33.39 -9.31 -8.53
N THR A 294 -33.44 -8.02 -8.87
CA THR A 294 -34.69 -7.28 -9.07
C THR A 294 -35.53 -7.88 -10.20
N ILE A 295 -34.90 -8.23 -11.32
CA ILE A 295 -35.56 -8.91 -12.45
C ILE A 295 -36.10 -10.28 -11.99
N HIS A 296 -35.28 -11.04 -11.27
CA HIS A 296 -35.66 -12.35 -10.76
C HIS A 296 -36.94 -12.28 -9.92
N THR A 297 -36.97 -11.40 -8.91
CA THR A 297 -38.15 -11.19 -8.06
C THR A 297 -39.37 -10.74 -8.87
N LYS A 298 -39.21 -9.80 -9.81
CA LYS A 298 -40.34 -9.34 -10.65
C LYS A 298 -40.91 -10.46 -11.53
N ILE A 299 -40.09 -11.38 -12.01
CA ILE A 299 -40.54 -12.55 -12.78
C ILE A 299 -41.27 -13.54 -11.87
N GLU A 300 -40.71 -13.84 -10.70
CA GLU A 300 -41.34 -14.74 -9.71
C GLU A 300 -42.72 -14.23 -9.26
N GLU A 301 -42.83 -12.92 -9.00
CA GLU A 301 -44.08 -12.27 -8.61
C GLU A 301 -45.05 -12.03 -9.78
N SER A 302 -44.74 -12.51 -10.99
CA SER A 302 -45.52 -12.28 -12.22
C SER A 302 -45.73 -10.80 -12.59
N LYS A 303 -44.91 -9.89 -12.07
CA LYS A 303 -44.93 -8.44 -12.36
C LYS A 303 -44.16 -8.06 -13.64
N MET A 304 -43.37 -8.99 -14.19
CA MET A 304 -42.61 -8.82 -15.42
C MET A 304 -42.68 -10.09 -16.26
N LYS A 305 -42.94 -9.96 -17.58
CA LYS A 305 -42.93 -11.12 -18.48
C LYS A 305 -41.50 -11.49 -18.87
N PRO A 306 -41.20 -12.78 -19.10
CA PRO A 306 -39.86 -13.24 -19.48
C PRO A 306 -39.27 -12.50 -20.69
N LYS A 307 -40.08 -12.20 -21.71
CA LYS A 307 -39.64 -11.52 -22.93
C LYS A 307 -39.15 -10.10 -22.69
N ASP A 308 -39.75 -9.38 -21.74
CA ASP A 308 -39.40 -8.01 -21.42
C ASP A 308 -38.06 -7.96 -20.67
N ALA A 309 -37.80 -8.97 -19.82
CA ALA A 309 -36.54 -9.12 -19.11
C ALA A 309 -35.34 -9.47 -20.02
N LEU A 310 -35.60 -10.10 -21.17
CA LEU A 310 -34.56 -10.64 -22.05
C LEU A 310 -33.65 -9.55 -22.62
N GLY A 311 -34.18 -8.33 -22.86
CA GLY A 311 -33.38 -7.19 -23.31
C GLY A 311 -32.26 -6.85 -22.33
N THR A 312 -32.61 -6.70 -21.04
CA THR A 312 -31.68 -6.38 -19.97
C THR A 312 -30.71 -7.52 -19.67
N ILE A 313 -31.16 -8.78 -19.76
CA ILE A 313 -30.28 -9.95 -19.59
C ILE A 313 -29.24 -10.02 -20.72
N ASN A 314 -29.64 -9.72 -21.95
CA ASN A 314 -28.75 -9.79 -23.10
C ASN A 314 -27.70 -8.67 -23.10
N SER A 315 -28.02 -7.49 -22.56
CA SER A 315 -27.11 -6.35 -22.47
C SER A 315 -25.97 -6.54 -21.46
N ILE A 316 -25.98 -7.61 -20.66
CA ILE A 316 -24.90 -7.90 -19.72
C ILE A 316 -23.61 -8.23 -20.49
N PRO A 317 -22.50 -7.50 -20.26
CA PRO A 317 -21.26 -7.66 -21.01
C PRO A 317 -20.44 -8.85 -20.49
N ILE A 318 -20.88 -10.07 -20.82
CA ILE A 318 -20.23 -11.31 -20.36
C ILE A 318 -18.79 -11.43 -20.84
N GLU A 319 -18.46 -10.88 -22.01
CA GLU A 319 -17.08 -10.87 -22.50
C GLU A 319 -16.15 -10.11 -21.56
N ASP A 320 -16.60 -8.97 -21.03
CA ASP A 320 -15.82 -8.18 -20.09
C ASP A 320 -15.69 -8.90 -18.75
N LEU A 321 -16.77 -9.55 -18.28
CA LEU A 321 -16.74 -10.40 -17.07
C LEU A 321 -15.74 -11.56 -17.19
N ASN A 322 -15.63 -12.15 -18.37
CA ASN A 322 -14.76 -13.29 -18.64
C ASN A 322 -13.28 -12.91 -18.78
N LYS A 323 -12.98 -11.64 -19.11
CA LYS A 323 -11.61 -11.11 -19.19
C LYS A 323 -11.03 -10.77 -17.82
N LEU A 324 -11.86 -10.66 -16.78
CA LEU A 324 -11.38 -10.39 -15.42
C LEU A 324 -10.53 -11.54 -14.89
N GLU A 325 -9.52 -11.20 -14.08
CA GLU A 325 -8.62 -12.16 -13.46
C GLU A 325 -9.32 -13.07 -12.42
N SER A 326 -8.55 -13.93 -11.74
CA SER A 326 -9.10 -14.93 -10.81
C SER A 326 -9.87 -14.33 -9.62
N PHE A 327 -9.59 -13.08 -9.21
CA PHE A 327 -10.34 -12.42 -8.14
C PHE A 327 -11.86 -12.33 -8.44
N ALA A 328 -12.24 -12.33 -9.73
CA ALA A 328 -13.64 -12.22 -10.16
C ALA A 328 -14.36 -13.59 -10.27
N ASP A 329 -13.75 -14.69 -9.83
CA ASP A 329 -14.38 -16.02 -9.89
C ASP A 329 -15.71 -16.07 -9.13
N GLU A 330 -15.77 -15.49 -7.92
CA GLU A 330 -17.01 -15.43 -7.14
C GLU A 330 -18.09 -14.56 -7.80
N ILE A 331 -17.69 -13.48 -8.48
CA ILE A 331 -18.59 -12.61 -9.24
C ILE A 331 -19.19 -13.40 -10.41
N ARG A 332 -18.35 -14.11 -11.17
CA ARG A 332 -18.77 -14.97 -12.29
C ARG A 332 -19.78 -16.01 -11.84
N ILE A 333 -19.49 -16.71 -10.74
CA ILE A 333 -20.38 -17.70 -10.15
C ILE A 333 -21.71 -17.06 -9.75
N SER A 334 -21.68 -15.95 -9.02
CA SER A 334 -22.87 -15.27 -8.52
C SER A 334 -23.80 -14.82 -9.65
N ILE A 335 -23.25 -14.21 -10.70
CA ILE A 335 -24.02 -13.79 -11.89
C ILE A 335 -24.59 -14.98 -12.63
N ALA A 336 -23.80 -16.05 -12.84
CA ALA A 336 -24.25 -17.24 -13.56
C ALA A 336 -25.39 -17.97 -12.83
N PHE A 337 -25.30 -18.12 -11.52
CA PHE A 337 -26.36 -18.75 -10.72
C PHE A 337 -27.60 -17.86 -10.58
N MET A 338 -27.44 -16.53 -10.59
CA MET A 338 -28.58 -15.62 -10.65
C MET A 338 -29.33 -15.76 -11.99
N LEU A 339 -28.62 -15.79 -13.12
CA LEU A 339 -29.21 -16.03 -14.44
C LEU A 339 -29.87 -17.41 -14.52
N ARG A 340 -29.27 -18.44 -13.93
CA ARG A 340 -29.89 -19.76 -13.77
C ARG A 340 -31.21 -19.68 -12.99
N GLY A 341 -31.23 -18.98 -11.84
CA GLY A 341 -32.44 -18.77 -11.05
C GLY A 341 -33.55 -18.11 -11.89
N ILE A 342 -33.21 -17.04 -12.60
CA ILE A 342 -34.12 -16.38 -13.54
C ILE A 342 -34.65 -17.33 -14.60
N SER A 343 -33.79 -18.14 -15.23
CA SER A 343 -34.22 -19.15 -16.21
C SER A 343 -35.24 -20.13 -15.62
N VAL A 344 -35.02 -20.60 -14.38
CA VAL A 344 -35.93 -21.53 -13.70
C VAL A 344 -37.28 -20.85 -13.45
N SER A 345 -37.29 -19.63 -12.95
CA SER A 345 -38.51 -18.87 -12.67
C SER A 345 -39.30 -18.52 -13.94
N MET A 346 -38.61 -18.23 -15.06
CA MET A 346 -39.26 -18.04 -16.37
C MET A 346 -40.03 -19.29 -16.84
N TRP A 347 -39.51 -20.49 -16.59
CA TRP A 347 -40.21 -21.74 -16.92
C TRP A 347 -41.30 -22.07 -15.90
N ASN A 348 -40.99 -22.04 -14.62
CA ASN A 348 -41.89 -22.50 -13.57
C ASN A 348 -43.12 -21.61 -13.42
N VAL A 349 -42.96 -20.28 -13.54
CA VAL A 349 -44.04 -19.31 -13.33
C VAL A 349 -44.78 -18.98 -14.64
N HIS A 350 -44.04 -18.82 -15.74
CA HIS A 350 -44.61 -18.32 -17.00
C HIS A 350 -44.70 -19.36 -18.11
N HIS A 351 -44.16 -20.58 -17.90
CA HIS A 351 -44.09 -21.65 -18.88
C HIS A 351 -43.42 -21.24 -20.21
N ASP A 352 -42.53 -20.24 -20.15
CA ASP A 352 -41.77 -19.74 -21.30
C ASP A 352 -40.41 -20.43 -21.39
N ILE A 353 -40.44 -21.63 -21.98
CA ILE A 353 -39.25 -22.48 -22.11
C ILE A 353 -38.21 -21.90 -23.09
N ASP A 354 -38.65 -21.14 -24.10
CA ASP A 354 -37.75 -20.56 -25.09
C ASP A 354 -36.89 -19.45 -24.48
N THR A 355 -37.51 -18.58 -23.68
CA THR A 355 -36.79 -17.52 -22.98
C THR A 355 -35.93 -18.10 -21.85
N ALA A 356 -36.42 -19.10 -21.11
CA ALA A 356 -35.63 -19.83 -20.11
C ALA A 356 -34.33 -20.40 -20.73
N ILE A 357 -34.44 -21.14 -21.83
CA ILE A 357 -33.29 -21.71 -22.54
C ILE A 357 -32.29 -20.64 -22.97
N LYS A 358 -32.76 -19.49 -23.47
CA LYS A 358 -31.86 -18.37 -23.85
C LYS A 358 -31.11 -17.82 -22.64
N THR A 359 -31.80 -17.61 -21.52
CA THR A 359 -31.21 -17.08 -20.28
C THR A 359 -30.16 -18.03 -19.69
N ILE A 360 -30.43 -19.34 -19.61
CA ILE A 360 -29.42 -20.30 -19.11
C ILE A 360 -28.26 -20.49 -20.11
N THR A 361 -28.49 -20.34 -21.41
CA THR A 361 -27.42 -20.34 -22.41
C THR A 361 -26.48 -19.14 -22.20
N LYS A 362 -27.04 -17.97 -21.90
CA LYS A 362 -26.27 -16.78 -21.52
C LYS A 362 -25.44 -17.05 -20.25
N ALA A 363 -26.02 -17.70 -19.23
CA ALA A 363 -25.27 -18.13 -18.04
C ALA A 363 -24.10 -19.09 -18.37
N LEU A 364 -24.30 -20.03 -19.29
CA LEU A 364 -23.27 -20.99 -19.74
C LEU A 364 -22.12 -20.36 -20.53
N SER A 365 -22.31 -19.14 -21.05
CA SER A 365 -21.24 -18.38 -21.72
C SER A 365 -20.27 -17.72 -20.74
N ILE A 366 -20.56 -17.75 -19.43
CA ILE A 366 -19.65 -17.26 -18.38
C ILE A 366 -18.56 -18.31 -18.14
N ASN A 367 -17.32 -17.85 -17.99
CA ASN A 367 -16.18 -18.71 -17.69
C ASN A 367 -16.26 -19.19 -16.24
N LEU A 368 -16.52 -20.48 -16.03
CA LEU A 368 -16.71 -21.09 -14.71
C LEU A 368 -15.86 -22.33 -14.57
N THR A 369 -15.58 -22.71 -13.32
CA THR A 369 -14.97 -24.00 -12.98
C THR A 369 -15.82 -25.18 -13.50
N SER A 370 -15.16 -26.32 -13.72
CA SER A 370 -15.80 -27.54 -14.26
C SER A 370 -17.01 -27.99 -13.43
N GLU A 371 -16.95 -27.88 -12.10
CA GLU A 371 -18.04 -28.26 -11.21
C GLU A 371 -19.29 -27.38 -11.43
N ASN A 372 -19.13 -26.05 -11.40
CA ASN A 372 -20.25 -25.11 -11.56
C ASN A 372 -20.85 -25.18 -12.95
N LYS A 373 -20.01 -25.36 -13.97
CA LYS A 373 -20.45 -25.55 -15.36
C LYS A 373 -21.25 -26.84 -15.53
N THR A 374 -20.90 -27.91 -14.80
CA THR A 374 -21.65 -29.18 -14.83
C THR A 374 -23.08 -29.01 -14.30
N LYS A 375 -23.27 -28.28 -13.20
CA LYS A 375 -24.59 -27.97 -12.65
C LYS A 375 -25.47 -27.20 -13.65
N LEU A 376 -24.92 -26.14 -14.27
CA LEU A 376 -25.62 -25.37 -15.30
C LEU A 376 -25.95 -26.20 -16.55
N ASN A 377 -25.03 -27.05 -16.99
CA ASN A 377 -25.25 -27.95 -18.13
C ASN A 377 -26.35 -28.97 -17.85
N ALA A 378 -26.42 -29.52 -16.64
CA ALA A 378 -27.47 -30.45 -16.26
C ALA A 378 -28.86 -29.81 -16.35
N ASP A 379 -29.02 -28.60 -15.81
CA ASP A 379 -30.29 -27.86 -15.89
C ASP A 379 -30.64 -27.45 -17.34
N PHE A 380 -29.64 -27.09 -18.14
CA PHE A 380 -29.84 -26.80 -19.56
C PHE A 380 -30.30 -28.04 -20.35
N SER A 381 -29.67 -29.19 -20.13
CA SER A 381 -30.09 -30.46 -20.74
C SER A 381 -31.51 -30.82 -20.35
N LYS A 382 -31.86 -30.68 -19.06
CA LYS A 382 -33.22 -30.89 -18.57
C LYS A 382 -34.24 -29.96 -19.23
N LEU A 383 -33.92 -28.66 -19.39
CA LEU A 383 -34.79 -27.73 -20.10
C LEU A 383 -34.95 -28.08 -21.58
N LYS A 384 -33.89 -28.59 -22.23
CA LYS A 384 -33.98 -29.07 -23.62
C LYS A 384 -34.83 -30.33 -23.77
N GLU A 385 -34.71 -31.27 -22.84
CA GLU A 385 -35.55 -32.46 -22.78
C GLU A 385 -37.01 -32.09 -22.58
N LEU A 386 -37.31 -31.23 -21.59
CA LEU A 386 -38.65 -30.70 -21.37
C LEU A 386 -39.22 -29.98 -22.59
N LYS A 387 -38.37 -29.25 -23.34
CA LYS A 387 -38.79 -28.60 -24.59
C LYS A 387 -39.13 -29.63 -25.66
N LYS A 388 -38.32 -30.67 -25.82
CA LYS A 388 -38.57 -31.76 -26.77
C LYS A 388 -39.86 -32.50 -26.42
N GLU A 389 -40.04 -32.88 -25.16
CA GLU A 389 -41.28 -33.50 -24.66
C GLU A 389 -42.50 -32.61 -24.91
N ARG A 390 -42.40 -31.31 -24.60
CA ARG A 390 -43.47 -30.34 -24.88
C ARG A 390 -43.77 -30.24 -26.37
N ASP A 391 -42.76 -30.22 -27.23
CA ASP A 391 -42.94 -30.13 -28.68
C ASP A 391 -43.54 -31.42 -29.27
N GLU A 392 -43.29 -32.58 -28.64
CA GLU A 392 -43.86 -33.88 -29.02
C GLU A 392 -45.29 -34.11 -28.50
N ILE A 393 -45.56 -33.75 -27.25
CA ILE A 393 -46.86 -33.92 -26.57
C ILE A 393 -47.84 -32.80 -26.94
N GLY A 394 -47.35 -31.57 -27.06
CA GLY A 394 -48.16 -30.37 -27.28
C GLY A 394 -48.64 -29.72 -25.98
N GLU A 395 -49.23 -28.53 -26.10
CA GLU A 395 -49.78 -27.80 -24.94
C GLU A 395 -51.04 -28.48 -24.41
N PRO A 396 -51.24 -28.56 -23.08
CA PRO A 396 -52.42 -29.20 -22.51
C PRO A 396 -53.69 -28.52 -23.02
N VAL A 397 -54.66 -29.33 -23.44
CA VAL A 397 -55.95 -28.86 -23.94
C VAL A 397 -56.95 -28.85 -22.79
N SER A 398 -57.64 -27.73 -22.58
CA SER A 398 -58.69 -27.62 -21.56
C SER A 398 -59.93 -28.47 -21.88
N SER A 399 -60.13 -28.77 -23.16
CA SER A 399 -61.19 -29.65 -23.66
C SER A 399 -60.82 -30.26 -25.00
N ALA A 400 -61.38 -31.43 -25.29
CA ALA A 400 -61.25 -32.07 -26.60
C ALA A 400 -61.93 -31.21 -27.69
N PRO A 401 -61.35 -31.13 -28.91
CA PRO A 401 -62.00 -30.43 -30.01
C PRO A 401 -63.30 -31.13 -30.40
N SER A 402 -64.30 -30.35 -30.83
CA SER A 402 -65.53 -30.91 -31.39
C SER A 402 -65.25 -31.58 -32.74
N LEU A 403 -65.64 -32.84 -32.86
CA LEU A 403 -65.59 -33.62 -34.10
C LEU A 403 -67.03 -33.93 -34.51
N SER A 404 -67.52 -33.32 -35.58
CA SER A 404 -68.86 -33.58 -36.10
C SER A 404 -68.91 -33.32 -37.60
N LEU A 405 -69.67 -34.16 -38.31
CA LEU A 405 -69.92 -34.04 -39.74
C LEU A 405 -71.43 -34.08 -39.96
N ILE A 406 -71.98 -33.03 -40.55
CA ILE A 406 -73.38 -32.96 -40.98
C ILE A 406 -73.38 -32.90 -42.51
N ASN A 407 -73.93 -33.92 -43.17
CA ASN A 407 -73.93 -34.06 -44.64
C ASN A 407 -72.52 -33.93 -45.26
N GLY A 408 -71.50 -34.47 -44.57
CA GLY A 408 -70.10 -34.43 -45.02
C GLY A 408 -69.38 -33.08 -44.81
N CYS A 409 -70.04 -32.08 -44.23
CA CYS A 409 -69.45 -30.79 -43.86
C CYS A 409 -69.24 -30.70 -42.34
N GLY A 410 -68.08 -30.24 -41.89
CA GLY A 410 -67.80 -30.06 -40.46
C GLY A 410 -66.33 -30.19 -40.12
N THR A 411 -66.02 -30.71 -38.92
CA THR A 411 -64.65 -30.85 -38.41
C THR A 411 -64.30 -32.31 -38.14
N THR A 412 -63.16 -32.75 -38.64
CA THR A 412 -62.61 -34.09 -38.34
C THR A 412 -61.09 -34.08 -38.31
N ILE A 413 -60.50 -35.15 -37.79
CA ILE A 413 -59.05 -35.34 -37.71
C ILE A 413 -58.57 -36.10 -38.94
N TYR A 414 -57.55 -35.57 -39.62
CA TYR A 414 -56.72 -36.32 -40.58
C TYR A 414 -55.30 -36.43 -40.02
N GLY A 415 -54.90 -37.66 -39.67
CA GLY A 415 -53.64 -37.94 -38.99
C GLY A 415 -53.61 -37.27 -37.61
N LYS A 416 -52.91 -36.13 -37.51
CA LYS A 416 -52.79 -35.33 -36.27
C LYS A 416 -53.40 -33.93 -36.39
N THR A 417 -54.04 -33.60 -37.51
CA THR A 417 -54.53 -32.24 -37.77
C THR A 417 -56.04 -32.23 -37.83
N LEU A 418 -56.67 -31.33 -37.08
CA LEU A 418 -58.07 -30.99 -37.18
C LEU A 418 -58.28 -30.12 -38.40
N TYR A 419 -59.06 -30.62 -39.35
CA TYR A 419 -59.45 -29.90 -40.55
C TYR A 419 -60.92 -29.51 -40.50
N PHE A 420 -61.25 -28.37 -41.09
CA PHE A 420 -62.57 -28.13 -41.63
C PHE A 420 -62.68 -28.86 -42.97
N VAL A 421 -63.78 -29.57 -43.15
CA VAL A 421 -63.99 -30.53 -44.23
C VAL A 421 -65.29 -30.19 -44.93
N ILE A 422 -65.28 -30.30 -46.27
CA ILE A 422 -66.48 -30.20 -47.10
C ILE A 422 -66.55 -31.48 -47.93
N ILE A 423 -67.67 -32.22 -47.84
CA ILE A 423 -67.91 -33.51 -48.52
C ILE A 423 -66.75 -34.49 -48.27
N GLY A 424 -66.27 -34.58 -47.03
CA GLY A 424 -65.17 -35.51 -46.68
C GLY A 424 -63.79 -35.13 -47.21
N ILE A 425 -63.60 -33.95 -47.83
CA ILE A 425 -62.29 -33.46 -48.29
C ILE A 425 -61.74 -32.42 -47.30
N PRO A 426 -60.52 -32.58 -46.76
CA PRO A 426 -59.92 -31.61 -45.84
C PRO A 426 -59.55 -30.31 -46.56
N ILE A 427 -60.22 -29.20 -46.22
CA ILE A 427 -60.05 -27.91 -46.89
C ILE A 427 -59.14 -26.98 -46.09
N LEU A 428 -59.41 -26.81 -44.79
CA LEU A 428 -58.76 -25.80 -43.95
C LEU A 428 -58.18 -26.42 -42.67
N PRO A 429 -56.85 -26.45 -42.46
CA PRO A 429 -56.28 -26.90 -41.20
C PRO A 429 -56.59 -25.88 -40.10
N ILE A 430 -57.32 -26.32 -39.07
CA ILE A 430 -57.76 -25.48 -37.95
C ILE A 430 -56.68 -25.47 -36.85
N ALA A 431 -56.31 -26.66 -36.39
CA ALA A 431 -55.39 -26.90 -35.28
C ALA A 431 -54.75 -28.28 -35.42
N ARG A 432 -53.62 -28.51 -34.76
CA ARG A 432 -52.95 -29.81 -34.71
C ARG A 432 -52.96 -30.31 -33.29
N TYR A 433 -53.10 -31.61 -33.11
CA TYR A 433 -53.16 -32.26 -31.80
C TYR A 433 -52.27 -33.49 -31.77
N ASN A 434 -51.68 -33.77 -30.61
CA ASN A 434 -51.20 -35.10 -30.33
C ASN A 434 -52.39 -35.93 -29.87
N CYS A 435 -52.81 -36.87 -30.71
CA CYS A 435 -53.97 -37.71 -30.45
C CYS A 435 -53.74 -39.13 -30.94
N GLU A 436 -54.40 -40.08 -30.28
CA GLU A 436 -54.46 -41.50 -30.67
C GLU A 436 -55.89 -41.88 -31.00
N GLU A 437 -56.04 -42.70 -32.04
CA GLU A 437 -57.32 -43.28 -32.41
C GLU A 437 -57.69 -44.39 -31.40
N THR A 438 -58.95 -44.40 -30.99
CA THR A 438 -59.55 -45.38 -30.08
C THR A 438 -60.77 -46.00 -30.76
N PHE A 439 -61.28 -47.11 -30.23
CA PHE A 439 -62.37 -47.88 -30.86
C PHE A 439 -63.59 -47.03 -31.30
N ASN A 440 -63.90 -45.93 -30.59
CA ASN A 440 -65.03 -45.05 -30.88
C ASN A 440 -64.65 -43.55 -30.97
N GLY A 441 -63.40 -43.19 -31.28
CA GLY A 441 -63.02 -41.77 -31.42
C GLY A 441 -61.54 -41.49 -31.20
N TYR A 442 -61.20 -40.30 -30.70
CA TYR A 442 -59.82 -39.87 -30.50
C TYR A 442 -59.55 -39.48 -29.05
N ARG A 443 -58.41 -39.93 -28.51
CA ARG A 443 -57.87 -39.44 -27.23
C ARG A 443 -56.88 -38.33 -27.50
N PHE A 444 -57.11 -37.14 -26.93
CA PHE A 444 -56.25 -35.97 -27.12
C PHE A 444 -55.31 -35.80 -25.94
N PHE A 445 -54.00 -35.72 -26.21
CA PHE A 445 -52.95 -35.55 -25.22
C PHE A 445 -52.47 -34.10 -25.14
N GLY A 446 -52.50 -33.36 -26.25
CA GLY A 446 -52.09 -31.96 -26.29
C GLY A 446 -52.28 -31.31 -27.65
N LYS A 447 -52.18 -29.99 -27.70
CA LYS A 447 -52.28 -29.18 -28.92
C LYS A 447 -50.88 -28.90 -29.45
N LEU A 448 -50.64 -29.34 -30.69
CA LEU A 448 -49.39 -29.13 -31.39
C LEU A 448 -49.42 -27.84 -32.21
N LYS A 449 -48.24 -27.28 -32.46
CA LYS A 449 -48.09 -26.18 -33.42
C LYS A 449 -48.38 -26.69 -34.83
N LEU A 450 -49.14 -25.90 -35.60
CA LEU A 450 -49.33 -26.14 -37.04
C LEU A 450 -48.00 -26.04 -37.77
N HIS A 451 -47.80 -26.91 -38.75
CA HIS A 451 -46.66 -26.84 -39.66
C HIS A 451 -46.67 -25.52 -40.44
N THR A 452 -45.48 -25.04 -40.84
CA THR A 452 -45.35 -23.78 -41.59
C THR A 452 -46.21 -23.77 -42.85
N TRP A 453 -46.21 -24.88 -43.62
CA TRP A 453 -47.03 -25.00 -44.82
C TRP A 453 -48.53 -25.00 -44.52
N GLN A 454 -48.97 -25.58 -43.39
CA GLN A 454 -50.39 -25.56 -42.98
C GLN A 454 -50.82 -24.14 -42.60
N LYS A 455 -49.95 -23.36 -41.96
CA LYS A 455 -50.22 -21.94 -41.66
C LYS A 455 -50.33 -21.13 -42.95
N VAL A 456 -49.39 -21.30 -43.88
CA VAL A 456 -49.42 -20.63 -45.20
C VAL A 456 -50.70 -20.98 -45.95
N TRP A 457 -51.07 -22.27 -46.00
CA TRP A 457 -52.31 -22.73 -46.62
C TRP A 457 -53.56 -22.15 -45.94
N LYS A 458 -53.59 -22.16 -44.60
CA LYS A 458 -54.69 -21.58 -43.81
C LYS A 458 -54.91 -20.11 -44.13
N TYR A 459 -53.85 -19.31 -44.07
CA TYR A 459 -53.94 -17.88 -44.34
C TYR A 459 -54.15 -17.57 -45.82
N GLY A 460 -53.56 -18.37 -46.73
CA GLY A 460 -53.77 -18.26 -48.16
C GLY A 460 -55.23 -18.51 -48.56
N LEU A 461 -55.84 -19.56 -48.03
CA LEU A 461 -57.24 -19.89 -48.29
C LEU A 461 -58.19 -18.83 -47.69
N ILE A 462 -57.96 -18.40 -46.44
CA ILE A 462 -58.74 -17.33 -45.81
C ILE A 462 -58.62 -16.03 -46.61
N GLY A 463 -57.41 -15.67 -47.05
CA GLY A 463 -57.16 -14.50 -47.89
C GLY A 463 -57.87 -14.59 -49.23
N TYR A 464 -57.81 -15.75 -49.90
CA TYR A 464 -58.48 -15.99 -51.18
C TYR A 464 -60.00 -15.92 -51.07
N VAL A 465 -60.60 -16.55 -50.05
CA VAL A 465 -62.05 -16.49 -49.81
C VAL A 465 -62.49 -15.06 -49.49
N SER A 466 -61.72 -14.34 -48.66
CA SER A 466 -61.99 -12.94 -48.34
C SER A 466 -61.94 -12.07 -49.60
N PHE A 467 -60.98 -12.30 -50.50
CA PHE A 467 -60.89 -11.63 -51.78
C PHE A 467 -62.09 -11.91 -52.69
N LEU A 468 -62.54 -13.18 -52.79
CA LEU A 468 -63.73 -13.54 -53.58
C LEU A 468 -65.00 -12.90 -53.04
N ILE A 469 -65.17 -12.86 -51.71
CA ILE A 469 -66.31 -12.18 -51.08
C ILE A 469 -66.26 -10.68 -51.36
N LEU A 470 -65.08 -10.05 -51.23
CA LEU A 470 -64.91 -8.63 -51.54
C LEU A 470 -65.26 -8.32 -52.99
N LYS A 471 -64.76 -9.15 -53.93
CA LYS A 471 -65.04 -9.02 -55.36
C LYS A 471 -66.54 -9.16 -55.65
N ALA A 472 -67.20 -10.16 -55.06
CA ALA A 472 -68.64 -10.35 -55.23
C ALA A 472 -69.48 -9.22 -54.62
N LEU A 473 -69.00 -8.57 -53.55
CA LEU A 473 -69.64 -7.38 -52.97
C LEU A 473 -69.42 -6.12 -53.82
N ILE A 474 -68.28 -6.02 -54.52
CA ILE A 474 -67.99 -4.92 -55.46
C ILE A 474 -68.75 -5.10 -56.77
N GLU A 475 -68.99 -6.34 -57.23
CA GLU A 475 -69.74 -6.62 -58.47
C GLU A 475 -71.27 -6.56 -58.28
N ASN A 476 -71.77 -6.63 -57.04
CA ASN A 476 -73.20 -6.52 -56.70
C ASN A 476 -73.62 -5.16 -56.11
N ASN A 477 -72.69 -4.22 -56.00
CA ASN A 477 -72.94 -2.78 -55.78
C ASN A 477 -72.57 -2.02 -57.06
#